data_AF-A0A971IV32-F1
#
_entry.id   AF-A0A971IV32-F1
#
_cell.length_a   1.000
_cell.length_b   1.000
_cell.length_c   1.000
_cell.angle_alpha   90.00
_cell.angle_beta   90.00
_cell.angle_gamma   90.00
#
_symmetry.space_group_name_H-M   'P 1'
#
loop_
_entity.id
_entity.type
_entity.pdbx_description
1 polymer ?
#
loop_
_entity_poly.entity_id
_entity_poly.type
_entity_poly.pdbx_seq_one_letter_code
_entity_poly.pdbx_strand_id
1 'polypeptide(L)'
;MMKKEKILEAILVITTGFIVLFAVLGKEWMLFVAIASGLVGLLIPELAAVLAKVWFKIGEVLGFVVSKVVLFLLFYVLLTPIAFLYRLFNQDSLLLKRQNRSLWSERNHIFQPTDLKNSW
;
A
#
# COMPACT_ATOMS: atom_id res chain seq x y z
N MET A 1 15.37 14.75 19.29
CA MET A 1 16.64 13.99 19.40
C MET A 1 16.30 12.51 19.26
N MET A 2 16.89 11.77 18.32
CA MET A 2 16.62 10.33 18.19
C MET A 2 17.12 9.61 19.45
N LYS A 3 16.36 8.62 19.92
CA LYS A 3 16.81 7.75 21.01
C LYS A 3 18.05 6.98 20.56
N LYS A 4 19.06 6.86 21.43
CA LYS A 4 20.30 6.14 21.14
C LYS A 4 20.04 4.69 20.70
N GLU A 5 19.03 4.04 21.28
CA GLU A 5 18.56 2.71 20.91
C GLU A 5 18.22 2.60 19.43
N LYS A 6 17.46 3.56 18.87
CA LYS A 6 17.05 3.56 17.47
C LYS A 6 18.24 3.76 16.50
N ILE A 7 19.25 4.51 16.93
CA ILE A 7 20.48 4.73 16.16
C ILE A 7 21.29 3.42 16.11
N LEU A 8 21.42 2.74 17.25
CA LEU A 8 22.11 1.44 17.34
C LEU A 8 21.38 0.37 16.54
N GLU A 9 20.06 0.28 16.66
CA GLU A 9 19.23 -0.62 15.84
C GLU A 9 19.47 -0.40 14.34
N ALA A 10 19.45 0.86 13.88
CA ALA A 10 19.67 1.16 12.47
C ALA A 10 21.07 0.74 12.00
N ILE A 11 22.11 1.00 12.78
CA ILE A 11 23.48 0.59 12.43
C ILE A 11 23.61 -0.93 12.42
N LEU A 12 23.03 -1.63 13.39
CA LEU A 12 23.04 -3.09 13.45
C LEU A 12 22.32 -3.71 12.26
N VAL A 13 21.21 -3.13 11.83
CA VAL A 13 20.49 -3.58 10.63
C VAL A 13 21.32 -3.34 9.38
N ILE A 14 22.00 -2.18 9.27
CA ILE A 14 22.88 -1.86 8.14
C ILE A 14 24.06 -2.83 8.07
N THR A 15 24.76 -3.06 9.20
CA THR A 15 25.90 -3.98 9.26
C THR A 15 25.47 -5.42 8.93
N THR A 16 24.39 -5.89 9.54
CA THR A 16 23.84 -7.23 9.26
C THR A 16 23.42 -7.36 7.81
N GLY A 17 22.77 -6.33 7.24
CA GLY A 17 22.36 -6.31 5.84
C GLY A 17 23.54 -6.47 4.88
N PHE A 18 24.64 -5.74 5.12
CA PHE A 18 25.85 -5.88 4.30
C PHE A 18 26.55 -7.24 4.47
N ILE A 19 26.51 -7.83 5.66
CA ILE A 19 27.04 -9.19 5.90
C ILE A 19 26.22 -10.24 5.12
N VAL A 20 24.89 -10.15 5.16
CA VAL A 20 24.02 -11.06 4.39
C VAL A 20 24.23 -10.87 2.89
N LEU A 21 24.37 -9.62 2.42
CA LEU A 21 24.69 -9.34 1.02
C LEU A 21 26.05 -9.91 0.62
N PHE A 22 27.06 -9.83 1.49
CA PHE A 22 28.34 -10.50 1.26
C PHE A 22 28.17 -12.00 1.12
N ALA A 23 27.37 -12.65 1.97
CA ALA A 23 27.13 -14.09 1.89
C ALA A 23 26.45 -14.53 0.57
N VAL A 24 25.61 -13.66 -0.02
CA VAL A 24 24.91 -13.95 -1.28
C VAL A 24 25.76 -13.60 -2.51
N LEU A 25 26.46 -12.47 -2.50
CA LEU A 25 27.18 -11.94 -3.68
C LEU A 25 28.67 -12.28 -3.71
N GLY A 26 29.27 -12.67 -2.56
CA GLY A 26 30.69 -13.02 -2.44
C GLY A 26 31.68 -11.89 -2.69
N LYS A 27 31.22 -10.62 -2.75
CA LYS A 27 32.08 -9.48 -3.07
C LYS A 27 32.75 -8.91 -1.82
N GLU A 28 34.09 -8.96 -1.77
CA GLU A 28 34.90 -8.56 -0.60
C GLU A 28 34.68 -7.11 -0.15
N TRP A 29 34.39 -6.17 -1.08
CA TRP A 29 34.14 -4.77 -0.72
C TRP A 29 32.93 -4.58 0.21
N MET A 30 31.95 -5.50 0.18
CA MET A 30 30.79 -5.45 1.09
C MET A 30 31.18 -5.68 2.54
N LEU A 31 32.20 -6.51 2.77
CA LEU A 31 32.72 -6.81 4.11
C LEU A 31 33.42 -5.58 4.70
N PHE A 32 34.19 -4.85 3.88
CA PHE A 32 34.79 -3.57 4.29
C PHE A 32 33.72 -2.53 4.67
N VAL A 33 32.62 -2.44 3.91
CA VAL A 33 31.52 -1.53 4.23
C VAL A 33 30.80 -1.93 5.52
N ALA A 34 30.59 -3.24 5.75
CA ALA A 34 30.01 -3.75 6.99
C ALA A 34 30.88 -3.37 8.20
N ILE A 35 32.19 -3.61 8.14
CA ILE A 35 33.12 -3.26 9.23
C ILE A 35 33.15 -1.74 9.44
N ALA A 36 33.26 -0.96 8.36
CA ALA A 36 33.29 0.50 8.44
C ALA A 36 32.02 1.07 9.10
N SER A 37 30.84 0.60 8.69
CA SER A 37 29.56 1.06 9.26
C SER A 37 29.42 0.69 10.74
N GLY A 38 29.89 -0.50 11.14
CA GLY A 38 29.92 -0.91 12.55
C GLY A 38 30.88 -0.09 13.40
N LEU A 39 32.08 0.19 12.90
CA LEU A 39 33.07 1.04 13.58
C LEU A 39 32.57 2.48 13.72
N VAL A 40 31.93 3.04 12.71
CA VAL A 40 31.31 4.38 12.78
C VAL A 40 30.26 4.43 13.89
N GLY A 41 29.46 3.36 14.06
CA GLY A 41 28.47 3.26 15.13
C GLY A 41 29.05 3.26 16.54
N LEU A 42 30.25 2.70 16.71
CA LEU A 42 30.95 2.64 17.99
C LEU A 42 31.74 3.91 18.31
N LEU A 43 32.41 4.47 17.31
CA LEU A 43 33.40 5.54 17.49
C LEU A 43 32.81 6.94 17.37
N ILE A 44 31.80 7.15 16.52
CA ILE A 44 31.32 8.49 16.15
C ILE A 44 29.78 8.54 16.22
N PRO A 45 29.18 8.84 17.39
CA PRO A 45 27.73 8.84 17.58
C PRO A 45 26.99 9.91 16.75
N GLU A 46 27.66 11.01 16.38
CA GLU A 46 27.06 12.05 15.54
C GLU A 46 26.88 11.58 14.09
N LEU A 47 27.91 10.93 13.52
CA LEU A 47 27.86 10.38 12.17
C LEU A 47 26.87 9.21 12.10
N ALA A 48 26.87 8.36 13.13
CA ALA A 48 25.86 7.33 13.35
C ALA A 48 24.43 7.88 13.33
N ALA A 49 24.18 9.01 13.98
CA ALA A 49 22.87 9.65 13.98
C ALA A 49 22.48 10.17 12.60
N VAL A 50 23.42 10.72 11.82
CA VAL A 50 23.15 11.15 10.44
C VAL A 50 22.82 9.96 9.55
N LEU A 51 23.60 8.88 9.62
CA LEU A 51 23.35 7.63 8.87
C LEU A 51 21.98 7.04 9.21
N ALA A 52 21.65 6.91 10.49
CA ALA A 52 20.36 6.41 10.94
C ALA A 52 19.21 7.29 10.42
N LYS A 53 19.37 8.62 10.46
CA LYS A 53 18.37 9.57 9.94
C LYS A 53 18.13 9.39 8.44
N VAL A 54 19.19 9.21 7.65
CA VAL A 54 19.09 8.94 6.22
C VAL A 54 18.40 7.60 5.96
N TRP A 55 18.80 6.56 6.70
CA TRP A 55 18.20 5.22 6.59
C TRP A 55 16.69 5.24 6.86
N PHE A 56 16.26 5.88 7.95
CA PHE A 56 14.83 6.01 8.25
C PHE A 56 14.08 6.83 7.22
N LYS A 57 14.68 7.90 6.68
CA LYS A 57 14.05 8.71 5.63
C LYS A 57 13.88 7.92 4.33
N ILE A 58 14.83 7.05 3.99
CA ILE A 58 14.68 6.12 2.86
C ILE A 58 13.51 5.17 3.13
N GLY A 59 13.44 4.58 4.31
CA GLY A 59 12.34 3.70 4.72
C GLY A 59 10.97 4.38 4.65
N GLU A 60 10.86 5.64 5.03
CA GLU A 60 9.63 6.43 4.95
C GLU A 60 9.17 6.64 3.50
N VAL A 61 10.10 7.02 2.62
CA VAL A 61 9.80 7.18 1.17
C VAL A 61 9.39 5.85 0.55
N LEU A 62 10.09 4.76 0.90
CA LEU A 62 9.76 3.41 0.45
C LEU A 62 8.37 3.01 0.95
N GLY A 63 8.06 3.25 2.22
CA GLY A 63 6.75 3.02 2.81
C GLY A 63 5.64 3.77 2.05
N PHE A 64 5.85 5.05 1.75
CA PHE A 64 4.90 5.86 0.97
C PHE A 64 4.63 5.29 -0.43
N VAL A 65 5.68 4.85 -1.13
CA VAL A 65 5.53 4.24 -2.46
C VAL A 65 4.82 2.89 -2.35
N VAL A 66 5.24 2.04 -1.40
CA VAL A 66 4.64 0.72 -1.18
C VAL A 66 3.17 0.83 -0.83
N SER A 67 2.76 1.77 0.02
CA SER A 67 1.34 1.98 0.35
C SER A 67 0.50 2.27 -0.90
N LYS A 68 1.00 3.09 -1.83
CA LYS A 68 0.30 3.37 -3.10
C LYS A 68 0.25 2.15 -4.01
N VAL A 69 1.37 1.44 -4.14
CA VAL A 69 1.47 0.24 -4.97
C VAL A 69 0.55 -0.86 -4.45
N VAL A 70 0.53 -1.11 -3.15
CA VAL A 70 -0.36 -2.10 -2.52
C VAL A 70 -1.82 -1.73 -2.73
N LEU A 71 -2.21 -0.47 -2.55
CA LEU A 71 -3.58 -0.03 -2.80
C LEU A 71 -3.98 -0.22 -4.28
N PHE A 72 -3.08 0.15 -5.20
CA PHE A 72 -3.29 -0.06 -6.63
C PHE A 72 -3.46 -1.54 -6.97
N LEU A 73 -2.60 -2.40 -6.43
CA LEU A 73 -2.68 -3.84 -6.62
C LEU A 73 -3.97 -4.42 -6.04
N LEU A 74 -4.38 -4.01 -4.84
CA LEU A 74 -5.66 -4.44 -4.25
C LEU A 74 -6.84 -4.05 -5.15
N PHE A 75 -6.84 -2.82 -5.68
CA PHE A 75 -7.91 -2.39 -6.58
C PHE A 75 -7.93 -3.20 -7.89
N TYR A 76 -6.77 -3.44 -8.49
CA TYR A 76 -6.69 -4.11 -9.78
C TYR A 76 -6.87 -5.64 -9.68
N VAL A 77 -6.34 -6.26 -8.62
CA VAL A 77 -6.36 -7.72 -8.45
C VAL A 77 -7.64 -8.22 -7.76
N LEU A 78 -8.26 -7.42 -6.88
CA LEU A 78 -9.48 -7.81 -6.18
C LEU A 78 -10.71 -7.10 -6.73
N LEU A 79 -10.76 -5.77 -6.63
CA LEU A 79 -11.96 -5.00 -6.97
C LEU A 79 -12.31 -5.08 -8.45
N THR A 80 -11.32 -4.99 -9.34
CA THR A 80 -11.53 -4.99 -10.79
C THR A 80 -12.13 -6.31 -11.30
N PRO A 81 -11.61 -7.51 -10.97
CA PRO A 81 -12.25 -8.75 -11.39
C PRO A 81 -13.61 -8.96 -10.73
N ILE A 82 -13.80 -8.55 -9.48
CA ILE A 82 -15.12 -8.59 -8.83
C ILE A 82 -16.13 -7.74 -9.59
N ALA A 83 -15.76 -6.50 -9.94
CA ALA A 83 -16.63 -5.61 -10.72
C ALA A 83 -16.89 -6.15 -12.13
N PHE A 84 -15.89 -6.78 -12.75
CA PHE A 84 -16.04 -7.42 -14.05
C PHE A 84 -16.98 -8.63 -14.00
N LEU A 85 -16.83 -9.50 -13.01
CA LEU A 85 -17.73 -10.62 -12.74
C LEU A 85 -19.15 -10.12 -12.49
N TYR A 86 -19.32 -9.10 -11.65
CA TYR A 86 -20.62 -8.47 -11.40
C TYR A 86 -21.25 -7.96 -12.69
N ARG A 87 -20.47 -7.30 -13.56
CA ARG A 87 -20.96 -6.83 -14.86
C ARG A 87 -21.35 -7.95 -15.81
N LEU A 88 -20.71 -9.13 -15.71
CA LEU A 88 -21.03 -10.28 -16.55
C LEU A 88 -22.31 -11.00 -16.08
N PHE A 89 -22.50 -11.13 -14.77
CA PHE A 89 -23.63 -11.86 -14.19
C PHE A 89 -24.87 -10.99 -13.94
N ASN A 90 -24.70 -9.69 -13.69
CA ASN A 90 -25.82 -8.82 -13.39
C ASN A 90 -26.40 -8.22 -14.68
N GLN A 91 -27.66 -8.52 -14.96
CA GLN A 91 -28.43 -7.82 -16.00
C GLN A 91 -28.65 -6.37 -15.56
N ASP A 92 -28.65 -5.44 -16.53
CA ASP A 92 -28.61 -3.98 -16.37
C ASP A 92 -29.71 -3.42 -15.44
N SER A 93 -29.54 -3.62 -14.13
CA SER A 93 -30.54 -3.33 -13.10
C SER A 93 -30.73 -1.83 -12.89
N LEU A 94 -29.77 -1.03 -13.34
CA LEU A 94 -29.80 0.43 -13.31
C LEU A 94 -30.33 1.02 -14.63
N LEU A 95 -30.76 0.20 -15.59
CA LEU A 95 -31.25 0.63 -16.91
C LEU A 95 -30.29 1.63 -17.58
N LEU A 96 -28.98 1.43 -17.41
CA LEU A 96 -27.93 2.36 -17.86
C LEU A 96 -27.92 2.45 -19.39
N LYS A 97 -28.27 1.36 -20.09
CA LYS A 97 -28.59 1.41 -21.51
C LYS A 97 -30.03 1.86 -21.71
N ARG A 98 -30.20 3.06 -22.28
CA ARG A 98 -31.49 3.60 -22.71
C ARG A 98 -32.11 2.69 -23.79
N GLN A 99 -33.12 1.91 -23.41
CA GLN A 99 -33.85 1.02 -24.32
C GLN A 99 -34.97 1.76 -25.09
N ASN A 100 -35.55 2.83 -24.52
CA ASN A 100 -36.67 3.58 -25.10
C ASN A 100 -36.43 5.10 -25.13
N ARG A 101 -37.25 5.85 -25.89
CA ARG A 101 -37.20 7.32 -25.99
C ARG A 101 -37.46 8.02 -24.64
N SER A 102 -38.18 7.37 -23.73
CA SER A 102 -38.43 7.81 -22.36
C SER A 102 -37.85 6.82 -21.33
N LEU A 103 -37.38 7.34 -20.19
CA LEU A 103 -37.00 6.54 -19.02
C LEU A 103 -38.20 6.12 -18.16
N TRP A 104 -39.39 6.62 -18.50
CA TRP A 104 -40.64 6.28 -17.82
C TRP A 104 -41.04 4.84 -18.13
N SER A 105 -41.30 4.04 -17.08
CA SER A 105 -41.97 2.75 -17.18
C SER A 105 -43.45 2.92 -16.85
N GLU A 106 -44.33 2.37 -17.70
CA GLU A 106 -45.75 2.32 -17.40
C GLU A 106 -46.00 1.33 -16.27
N ARG A 107 -46.51 1.83 -15.14
CA ARG A 107 -46.96 0.99 -14.03
C ARG A 107 -48.45 0.71 -14.19
N ASN A 108 -48.78 -0.41 -14.81
CA ASN A 108 -50.14 -0.94 -14.88
C ASN A 108 -50.53 -1.59 -13.54
N HIS A 109 -50.55 -0.79 -12.46
CA HIS A 109 -50.91 -1.23 -11.12
C HIS A 109 -52.33 -0.78 -10.77
N ILE A 110 -53.15 -1.70 -10.25
CA ILE A 110 -54.49 -1.38 -9.77
C ILE A 110 -54.36 -0.88 -8.32
N PHE A 111 -54.61 0.40 -8.11
CA PHE A 111 -54.47 1.04 -6.80
C PHE A 111 -55.39 0.41 -5.77
N GLN A 112 -54.81 -0.03 -4.65
CA GLN A 112 -55.56 -0.56 -3.51
C GLN A 112 -55.62 0.47 -2.37
N PRO A 113 -56.65 0.45 -1.51
CA PRO A 113 -56.76 1.38 -0.38
C PRO A 113 -55.58 1.31 0.60
N THR A 114 -54.86 0.18 0.62
CA THR A 114 -53.63 -0.02 1.38
C THR A 114 -52.45 0.80 0.87
N ASP A 115 -52.43 1.16 -0.41
CA ASP A 115 -51.35 1.94 -1.03
C ASP A 115 -51.39 3.41 -0.58
N LEU A 116 -52.55 3.88 -0.11
CA LEU A 116 -52.77 5.24 0.39
C LEU A 116 -52.45 5.40 1.87
N LYS A 117 -52.15 4.30 2.57
CA LYS A 117 -51.96 4.30 4.03
C LYS A 117 -50.64 4.97 4.46
N ASN A 118 -49.66 5.03 3.56
CA ASN A 118 -48.40 5.76 3.74
C ASN A 118 -48.07 6.49 2.43
N SER A 119 -48.67 7.66 2.24
CA SER A 119 -48.50 8.49 1.04
C SER A 119 -47.26 9.39 1.05
N TRP A 120 -46.42 9.30 2.09
CA TRP A 120 -45.20 10.09 2.28
C TRP A 120 -43.98 9.19 2.48
#